data_AF-A0A5E4ILT8-F1
#
_entry.id   AF-A0A5E4ILT8-F1
#
_cell.length_a   1.000
_cell.length_b   1.000
_cell.length_c   1.000
_cell.angle_alpha   90.00
_cell.angle_beta   90.00
_cell.angle_gamma   90.00
#
_symmetry.space_group_name_H-M   'P 1'
#
loop_
_entity.id
_entity.type
_entity.pdbx_description
1 polymer ?
#
loop_
_entity_poly.entity_id
_entity_poly.type
_entity_poly.pdbx_seq_one_letter_code
_entity_poly.pdbx_strand_id
1 'polypeptide(L)' 'MPGRSTRFLIDTNLFVAAIKRGKMRSTELLLVLLDGPWELVADDILVSEYQKYAIKFEADAS' A
#
# COMPACT_ATOMS: atom_id res chain seq x y z
N MET A 1 29.98 0.13 4.00
CA MET A 1 29.39 0.20 2.64
C MET A 1 28.05 0.89 2.77
N PRO A 2 27.68 1.90 1.97
CA PRO A 2 26.32 2.38 2.01
C PRO A 2 25.45 1.24 1.48
N GLY A 3 24.62 0.67 2.35
CA GLY A 3 23.68 -0.39 1.99
C GLY A 3 22.82 0.12 0.85
N ARG A 4 22.77 -0.63 -0.25
CA ARG A 4 21.98 -0.29 -1.43
C ARG A 4 20.52 -0.21 -0.96
N SER A 5 19.96 0.99 -0.84
CA SER A 5 18.56 1.15 -0.43
C SER A 5 17.68 0.55 -1.52
N THR A 6 17.10 -0.60 -1.23
CA THR A 6 16.14 -1.25 -2.13
C THR A 6 14.87 -0.41 -2.10
N ARG A 7 14.53 0.16 -3.27
CA ARG A 7 13.30 0.92 -3.48
C ARG A 7 12.27 0.04 -4.18
N PHE A 8 11.06 0.01 -3.63
CA PHE A 8 9.91 -0.66 -4.25
C PHE A 8 8.85 0.37 -4.61
N LEU A 9 8.42 0.36 -5.87
CA LEU A 9 7.20 1.05 -6.26
C LEU A 9 6.01 0.19 -5.85
N ILE A 10 5.12 0.74 -5.02
CA ILE A 10 3.84 0.10 -4.77
C ILE A 10 2.94 0.40 -5.98
N ASP A 11 2.44 -0.65 -6.61
CA ASP A 11 1.53 -0.54 -7.74
C ASP A 11 0.10 -0.27 -7.24
N THR A 12 -0.64 0.59 -7.94
CA THR A 12 -2.06 0.87 -7.63
C THR A 12 -2.90 -0.41 -7.60
N ASN A 13 -2.65 -1.37 -8.50
CA ASN A 13 -3.37 -2.64 -8.52
C ASN A 13 -3.05 -3.51 -7.33
N LEU A 14 -1.80 -3.50 -6.84
CA LEU A 14 -1.44 -4.20 -5.61
C LEU A 14 -2.23 -3.64 -4.42
N PHE A 15 -2.29 -2.31 -4.30
CA PHE A 15 -3.09 -1.64 -3.27
C PHE A 15 -4.58 -2.00 -3.37
N VAL A 16 -5.19 -1.82 -4.54
CA VAL A 16 -6.61 -2.14 -4.79
C VAL A 16 -6.91 -3.62 -4.50
N ALA A 17 -6.02 -4.53 -4.88
CA ALA A 17 -6.15 -5.93 -4.57
C ALA A 17 -5.97 -6.24 -3.08
N ALA A 18 -5.21 -5.44 -2.33
CA ALA A 18 -5.01 -5.64 -0.89
C ALA A 18 -6.23 -5.18 -0.06
N ILE A 19 -6.96 -4.16 -0.51
CA ILE A 19 -8.11 -3.56 0.22
C ILE A 19 -9.48 -4.15 -0.15
N LYS A 20 -9.55 -4.93 -1.23
CA LYS A 20 -10.79 -5.64 -1.60
C LYS A 20 -11.16 -6.68 -0.53
N ARG A 21 -12.46 -6.91 -0.34
CA ARG A 21 -12.98 -7.80 0.72
C ARG A 21 -12.38 -9.21 0.64
N GLY A 22 -12.03 -9.75 1.81
CA GLY A 22 -11.40 -11.05 1.98
C GLY A 22 -9.88 -10.95 2.12
N LYS A 23 -9.29 -11.71 3.05
CA LYS A 23 -7.84 -11.71 3.25
C LYS A 23 -7.17 -12.36 2.04
N MET A 24 -6.45 -11.56 1.26
CA MET A 24 -5.74 -12.01 0.06
C MET A 24 -4.23 -11.98 0.26
N ARG A 25 -3.48 -12.75 -0.54
CA ARG A 25 -2.01 -12.71 -0.56
C ARG A 25 -1.46 -11.30 -0.84
N SER A 26 -2.21 -10.47 -1.57
CA SER A 26 -1.93 -9.05 -1.78
C SER A 26 -1.93 -8.25 -0.48
N THR A 27 -2.87 -8.52 0.43
CA THR A 27 -2.92 -7.89 1.75
C THR A 27 -1.70 -8.28 2.58
N GLU A 28 -1.33 -9.57 2.60
CA GLU A 28 -0.16 -10.05 3.33
C GLU A 28 1.14 -9.46 2.76
N LEU A 29 1.28 -9.41 1.43
CA LEU A 29 2.42 -8.80 0.78
C LEU A 29 2.52 -7.30 1.09
N LEU A 30 1.40 -6.56 1.02
CA LEU A 30 1.40 -5.13 1.34
C LEU A 30 1.82 -4.86 2.78
N LEU A 31 1.36 -5.67 3.74
CA LEU A 31 1.79 -5.54 5.15
C LEU A 31 3.29 -5.79 5.32
N VAL A 32 3.83 -6.83 4.69
CA VAL A 32 5.28 -7.10 4.72
C VAL A 32 6.09 -5.95 4.09
N LEU A 33 5.58 -5.34 3.01
CA LEU A 33 6.19 -4.17 2.39
C LEU A 33 6.21 -2.96 3.33
N LEU A 34 5.10 -2.71 4.03
CA LEU A 34 4.97 -1.59 4.97
C LEU A 34 5.82 -1.76 6.23
N ASP A 35 5.97 -2.98 6.74
CA ASP A 35 6.77 -3.29 7.93
C ASP A 35 8.27 -3.48 7.62
N GLY A 36 8.64 -3.53 6.34
CA GLY A 36 9.99 -3.83 5.88
C GLY A 36 10.96 -2.64 5.97
N PRO A 37 12.29 -2.89 5.94
CA PRO A 37 13.32 -1.85 5.95
C PRO A 37 13.54 -1.22 4.57
N TRP A 38 12.49 -1.16 3.75
CA TRP A 38 12.56 -0.76 2.35
C TRP A 38 12.02 0.65 2.16
N GLU A 39 12.51 1.34 1.14
CA GLU A 39 11.93 2.63 0.76
C GLU A 39 10.81 2.36 -0.25
N LEU A 40 9.57 2.67 0.16
CA LEU A 40 8.41 2.54 -0.69
C LEU A 40 8.15 3.84 -1.44
N VAL A 41 7.97 3.73 -2.75
CA VAL A 41 7.62 4.83 -3.64
C VAL A 41 6.20 4.60 -4.15
N ALA A 42 5.46 5.68 -4.36
CA ALA A 42 4.11 5.68 -4.92
C ALA A 42 4.04 6.73 -6.04
N ASP A 43 3.19 6.50 -7.03
CA ASP A 43 2.80 7.53 -7.99
C ASP A 43 1.58 8.32 -7.48
N ASP A 44 1.29 9.44 -8.14
CA ASP A 44 0.17 10.32 -7.77
C ASP A 44 -1.19 9.61 -7.86
N ILE A 45 -1.29 8.58 -8.71
CA ILE A 45 -2.51 7.78 -8.87
C ILE A 45 -2.74 6.93 -7.61
N LEU A 46 -1.72 6.21 -7.15
CA LEU A 46 -1.78 5.41 -5.93
C LEU A 46 -2.07 6.31 -4.71
N VAL A 47 -1.43 7.47 -4.62
CA VAL A 47 -1.68 8.42 -3.53
C VAL A 47 -3.15 8.87 -3.53
N SER A 48 -3.72 9.16 -4.70
CA SER A 48 -5.13 9.54 -4.83
C SER A 48 -6.07 8.39 -4.42
N GLU A 49 -5.77 7.15 -4.81
CA GLU A 49 -6.56 5.98 -4.40
C GLU A 49 -6.51 5.74 -2.89
N TYR A 50 -5.34 5.93 -2.28
CA TYR A 50 -5.20 5.82 -0.83
C TYR A 50 -6.08 6.84 -0.09
N GLN A 51 -6.06 8.11 -0.53
CA GLN A 51 -6.87 9.16 0.06
C GLN A 51 -8.37 8.85 -0.02
N LYS A 52 -8.85 8.40 -1.19
CA LYS A 52 -10.25 7.98 -1.36
C LYS A 52 -10.63 6.87 -0.41
N TYR A 53 -9.73 5.89 -0.23
CA TYR A 53 -9.97 4.78 0.67
C TYR A 53 -9.98 5.22 2.13
N ALA A 54 -9.05 6.08 2.55
CA ALA A 54 -8.97 6.60 3.92
C ALA A 54 -10.26 7.34 4.32
N ILE A 55 -10.76 8.24 3.45
CA ILE A 55 -12.01 8.97 3.67
C ILE A 55 -13.19 7.99 3.84
N LYS A 56 -13.25 6.96 2.99
CA LYS A 56 -14.30 5.95 3.09
C LYS A 56 -14.20 5.13 4.39
N PHE A 57 -12.98 4.74 4.77
CA PHE A 57 -12.75 3.98 5.99
C PHE A 57 -13.13 4.77 7.25
N GLU A 58 -12.80 6.06 7.31
CA GLU A 58 -13.22 6.96 8.40
C GLU A 58 -14.75 7.12 8.44
N ALA A 59 -15.39 7.25 7.28
CA ALA A 59 -16.85 7.33 7.18
C ALA A 59 -17.54 6.03 7.62
N ASP A 60 -16.98 4.86 7.29
CA ASP A 60 -17.50 3.55 7.69
C ASP A 60 -17.25 3.25 9.20
N ALA A 61 -16.33 3.97 9.85
CA ALA A 61 -15.98 3.82 11.27
C ALA A 61 -16.75 4.76 12.22
N SER A 62 -17.57 5.67 11.67
CA SER A 62 -18.39 6.64 12.41
C SER A 62 -19.85 6.18 12.51
#